data_AF-A0A161JXA0-F1
#
_entry.id   AF-A0A161JXA0-F1
#
_cell.length_a   1.000
_cell.length_b   1.000
_cell.length_c   1.000
_cell.angle_alpha   90.00
_cell.angle_beta   90.00
_cell.angle_gamma   90.00
#
_symmetry.space_group_name_H-M   'P 1'
#
loop_
_entity.id
_entity.type
_entity.pdbx_description
1 polymer ?
#
loop_
_entity_poly.entity_id
_entity_poly.type
_entity_poly.pdbx_seq_one_letter_code
_entity_poly.pdbx_strand_id
1 'polypeptide(L)'
;MSLLVALRETPAHRSTAARYTSLNGLLYLASGGLLIAWPGLIQTLLGDAPFQGCEAALVRVLGMALAVIGWLYFFGGRSGGRQVVAASVLDRLILVPLVLVPTALAGVFPHTMIAFAILDPALALGAWWLLVREARSGAA
;
A
#
# COMPACT_ATOMS: atom_id res chain seq x y z
N MET A 1 1.33 30.66 1.90
CA MET A 1 0.40 29.56 1.57
C MET A 1 0.36 28.58 2.73
N SER A 2 -0.82 28.06 3.10
CA SER A 2 -0.96 27.10 4.21
C SER A 2 -0.89 25.67 3.68
N LEU A 3 -0.06 24.82 4.31
CA LEU A 3 0.05 23.40 3.99
C LEU A 3 -1.30 22.68 4.07
N LEU A 4 -2.14 23.04 5.05
CA LEU A 4 -3.46 22.45 5.22
C LEU A 4 -4.41 22.80 4.07
N VAL A 5 -4.26 23.98 3.47
CA VAL A 5 -5.05 24.37 2.30
C VAL A 5 -4.64 23.54 1.10
N ALA A 6 -3.32 23.42 0.84
CA ALA A 6 -2.80 22.59 -0.25
C ALA A 6 -3.22 21.11 -0.12
N LEU A 7 -3.21 20.53 1.09
CA LEU A 7 -3.65 19.15 1.32
C LEU A 7 -5.17 18.94 1.12
N ARG A 8 -5.98 20.01 1.24
CA ARG A 8 -7.43 19.94 1.03
C ARG A 8 -7.81 20.06 -0.44
N GLU A 9 -6.91 20.54 -1.29
CA GLU A 9 -7.16 20.66 -2.73
C GLU A 9 -7.51 19.30 -3.34
N THR A 10 -8.53 19.28 -4.18
CA THR A 10 -9.00 18.08 -4.86
C THR A 10 -9.71 18.51 -6.15
N PRO A 11 -9.38 17.90 -7.30
CA PRO A 11 -10.03 18.22 -8.56
C PRO A 11 -11.51 17.85 -8.52
N ALA A 12 -12.34 18.61 -9.25
CA ALA A 12 -13.79 18.43 -9.30
C ALA A 12 -14.20 17.04 -9.80
N HIS A 13 -13.42 16.48 -10.74
CA HIS A 13 -13.62 15.12 -11.25
C HIS A 13 -12.41 14.25 -10.92
N ARG A 14 -12.67 13.11 -10.27
CA ARG A 14 -11.67 12.06 -10.00
C ARG A 14 -12.11 10.76 -10.63
N SER A 15 -11.20 10.13 -11.36
CA SER A 15 -11.46 8.82 -11.95
C SER A 15 -11.72 7.76 -10.87
N THR A 16 -12.41 6.70 -11.24
CA THR A 16 -12.66 5.54 -10.38
C THR A 16 -11.35 4.91 -9.93
N ALA A 17 -10.37 4.80 -10.84
CA ALA A 17 -9.04 4.29 -10.52
C ALA A 17 -8.34 5.15 -9.46
N ALA A 18 -8.42 6.49 -9.59
CA ALA A 18 -7.84 7.41 -8.60
C ALA A 18 -8.54 7.32 -7.23
N ARG A 19 -9.87 7.16 -7.20
CA ARG A 19 -10.63 6.93 -5.97
C ARG A 19 -10.24 5.61 -5.31
N TYR A 20 -10.09 4.55 -6.10
CA TYR A 20 -9.68 3.23 -5.63
C TYR A 20 -8.27 3.26 -5.03
N THR A 21 -7.29 3.88 -5.70
CA THR A 21 -5.94 4.07 -5.14
C THR A 21 -5.97 4.88 -3.85
N SER A 22 -6.83 5.89 -3.75
CA SER A 22 -6.99 6.66 -2.51
C SER A 22 -7.54 5.80 -1.36
N LEU A 23 -8.51 4.92 -1.63
CA LEU A 23 -9.02 3.95 -0.66
C LEU A 23 -7.95 2.95 -0.23
N ASN A 24 -7.15 2.43 -1.18
CA ASN A 24 -5.99 1.60 -0.84
C ASN A 24 -5.04 2.38 0.09
N GLY A 25 -4.78 3.66 -0.19
CA GLY A 25 -3.96 4.50 0.69
C GLY A 25 -4.44 4.53 2.13
N LEU A 26 -5.76 4.56 2.37
CA LEU A 26 -6.33 4.47 3.72
C LEU A 26 -6.09 3.09 4.35
N LEU A 27 -6.19 2.00 3.60
CA LEU A 27 -5.90 0.65 4.09
C LEU A 27 -4.44 0.52 4.52
N TYR A 28 -3.50 1.08 3.74
CA TYR A 28 -2.08 1.11 4.06
C TYR A 28 -1.76 1.99 5.26
N LEU A 29 -2.42 3.15 5.39
CA LEU A 29 -2.32 4.00 6.57
C LEU A 29 -2.80 3.28 7.83
N ALA A 30 -3.95 2.60 7.74
CA ALA A 30 -4.52 1.88 8.86
C ALA A 30 -3.66 0.68 9.25
N SER A 31 -3.21 -0.14 8.29
CA SER A 31 -2.34 -1.29 8.57
C SER A 31 -0.96 -0.86 9.09
N GLY A 32 -0.37 0.18 8.51
CA GLY A 32 0.88 0.77 8.98
C GLY A 32 0.76 1.31 10.40
N GLY A 33 -0.27 2.09 10.69
CA GLY A 33 -0.57 2.60 12.02
C GLY A 33 -0.78 1.49 13.05
N LEU A 34 -1.47 0.41 12.65
CA LEU A 34 -1.69 -0.74 13.50
C LEU A 34 -0.39 -1.47 13.83
N LEU A 35 0.51 -1.67 12.86
CA LEU A 35 1.82 -2.29 13.09
C LEU A 35 2.77 -1.41 13.92
N ILE A 36 2.65 -0.09 13.84
CA ILE A 36 3.36 0.85 14.72
C ILE A 36 2.88 0.69 16.17
N ALA A 37 1.56 0.71 16.38
CA ALA A 37 0.97 0.63 17.71
C ALA A 37 1.13 -0.78 18.32
N TRP A 38 0.96 -1.82 17.51
CA TRP A 38 0.93 -3.21 17.95
C TRP A 38 1.69 -4.12 16.96
N PRO A 39 3.03 -4.16 17.01
CA PRO A 39 3.82 -5.01 16.12
C PRO A 39 3.58 -6.51 16.34
N GLY A 40 3.13 -6.92 17.53
CA GLY A 40 2.77 -8.31 17.82
C GLY A 40 1.54 -8.83 17.06
N LEU A 41 0.81 -7.94 16.37
CA LEU A 41 -0.31 -8.30 15.50
C LEU A 41 0.06 -9.41 14.51
N ILE A 42 1.26 -9.36 13.93
CA ILE A 42 1.68 -10.36 12.93
C ILE A 42 1.79 -11.76 13.53
N GLN A 43 2.18 -11.88 14.80
CA GLN A 43 2.22 -13.16 15.50
C GLN A 43 0.81 -13.62 15.85
N THR A 44 -0.05 -12.70 16.31
CA THR A 44 -1.42 -13.01 16.71
C THR A 44 -2.31 -13.41 15.53
N LEU A 45 -2.19 -12.73 14.38
CA LEU A 45 -3.04 -12.97 13.22
C LEU A 45 -2.44 -13.97 12.23
N LEU A 46 -1.12 -13.91 12.00
CA LEU A 46 -0.47 -14.69 10.95
C LEU A 46 0.38 -15.84 11.52
N GLY A 47 0.44 -15.99 12.84
CA GLY A 47 1.12 -17.11 13.49
C GLY A 47 2.64 -17.10 13.29
N ASP A 48 3.24 -15.95 12.99
CA ASP A 48 4.69 -15.80 12.90
C ASP A 48 5.35 -16.00 14.28
N ALA A 49 6.62 -16.39 14.26
CA ALA A 49 7.38 -16.70 15.47
C ALA A 49 7.50 -15.50 16.43
N PRO A 50 7.64 -15.75 17.76
CA PRO A 50 7.89 -14.68 18.73
C PRO A 50 9.15 -13.88 18.41
N PHE A 51 9.10 -12.57 18.68
CA PHE A 51 10.27 -11.69 18.58
C PHE A 51 11.33 -12.07 19.62
N GLN A 52 12.61 -12.07 19.25
CA GLN A 52 13.73 -12.51 20.11
C GLN A 52 14.76 -11.41 20.38
N GLY A 53 14.71 -10.30 19.64
CA GLY A 53 15.58 -9.14 19.77
C GLY A 53 14.85 -7.86 19.39
N CYS A 54 15.38 -7.16 18.39
CA CYS A 54 14.86 -5.85 17.97
C CYS A 54 13.75 -5.93 16.91
N GLU A 55 13.19 -7.11 16.63
CA GLU A 55 12.23 -7.27 15.54
C GLU A 55 10.93 -6.51 15.81
N ALA A 56 10.52 -6.38 17.07
CA ALA A 56 9.39 -5.55 17.44
C ALA A 56 9.58 -4.08 17.03
N ALA A 57 10.80 -3.56 17.06
CA ALA A 57 11.11 -2.21 16.61
C ALA A 57 11.17 -2.16 15.07
N LEU A 58 11.77 -3.16 14.42
CA LEU A 58 11.81 -3.27 12.96
C LEU A 58 10.40 -3.36 12.35
N VAL A 59 9.48 -4.11 12.96
CA VAL A 59 8.08 -4.17 12.51
C VAL A 59 7.40 -2.81 12.61
N ARG A 60 7.74 -1.98 13.60
CA ARG A 60 7.25 -0.59 13.65
C ARG A 60 7.83 0.27 12.53
N VAL A 61 9.10 0.07 12.17
CA VAL A 61 9.72 0.74 11.01
C VAL A 61 9.02 0.32 9.71
N LEU A 62 8.68 -0.97 9.56
CA LEU A 62 7.86 -1.46 8.44
C LEU A 62 6.45 -0.85 8.47
N GLY A 63 5.83 -0.75 9.64
CA GLY A 63 4.56 -0.08 9.84
C GLY A 63 4.61 1.40 9.43
N MET A 64 5.69 2.11 9.77
CA MET A 64 5.93 3.48 9.32
C MET A 64 6.08 3.56 7.79
N ALA A 65 6.82 2.64 7.18
CA ALA A 65 6.95 2.59 5.72
C ALA A 65 5.59 2.38 5.04
N LEU A 66 4.77 1.45 5.54
CA LEU A 66 3.40 1.24 5.05
C LEU A 66 2.52 2.48 5.24
N ALA A 67 2.62 3.16 6.38
CA ALA A 67 1.88 4.38 6.63
C ALA A 67 2.28 5.51 5.66
N VAL A 68 3.58 5.65 5.37
CA VAL A 68 4.09 6.62 4.38
C VAL A 68 3.59 6.28 2.98
N ILE A 69 3.65 5.01 2.56
CA ILE A 69 3.09 4.56 1.28
C ILE A 69 1.60 4.87 1.21
N GLY A 70 0.86 4.56 2.27
CA GLY A 70 -0.57 4.84 2.36
C GLY A 70 -0.88 6.33 2.27
N TRP A 71 -0.08 7.17 2.90
CA TRP A 71 -0.17 8.63 2.80
C TRP A 71 0.00 9.10 1.35
N LEU A 72 1.05 8.62 0.67
CA LEU A 72 1.33 8.96 -0.72
C LEU A 72 0.22 8.47 -1.66
N TYR A 73 -0.36 7.29 -1.44
CA TYR A 73 -1.48 6.77 -2.23
C TYR A 73 -2.78 7.51 -1.97
N PHE A 74 -3.04 7.88 -0.71
CA PHE A 74 -4.23 8.64 -0.35
C PHE A 74 -4.24 9.99 -1.04
N PHE A 75 -3.17 10.79 -0.87
CA PHE A 75 -3.06 12.11 -1.48
C PHE A 75 -2.80 12.04 -2.99
N GLY A 76 -2.03 11.06 -3.45
CA GLY A 76 -1.82 10.78 -4.86
C GLY A 76 -3.12 10.48 -5.60
N GLY A 77 -3.96 9.60 -5.07
CA GLY A 77 -5.30 9.33 -5.60
C GLY A 77 -6.25 10.53 -5.47
N ARG A 78 -6.15 11.32 -4.39
CA ARG A 78 -6.90 12.59 -4.26
C ARG A 78 -6.50 13.63 -5.29
N SER A 79 -5.25 13.68 -5.72
CA SER A 79 -4.79 14.61 -6.76
C SER A 79 -5.40 14.33 -8.14
N GLY A 80 -5.94 13.13 -8.36
CA GLY A 80 -6.49 12.70 -9.66
C GLY A 80 -5.45 12.35 -10.72
N GLY A 81 -4.15 12.36 -10.37
CA GLY A 81 -3.06 12.05 -11.30
C GLY A 81 -3.07 10.60 -11.77
N ARG A 82 -3.44 10.37 -13.04
CA ARG A 82 -3.40 9.03 -13.67
C ARG A 82 -2.01 8.38 -13.62
N GLN A 83 -0.95 9.18 -13.75
CA GLN A 83 0.44 8.70 -13.65
C GLN A 83 0.76 8.14 -12.26
N VAL A 84 0.21 8.73 -11.19
CA VAL A 84 0.41 8.24 -9.83
C VAL A 84 -0.21 6.86 -9.65
N VAL A 85 -1.41 6.65 -10.20
CA VAL A 85 -2.06 5.34 -10.21
C VAL A 85 -1.23 4.33 -10.99
N ALA A 86 -0.76 4.68 -12.20
CA ALA A 86 0.06 3.77 -13.01
C ALA A 86 1.40 3.43 -12.33
N ALA A 87 2.08 4.41 -11.74
CA ALA A 87 3.32 4.20 -11.00
C ALA A 87 3.10 3.25 -9.82
N SER A 88 2.00 3.46 -9.06
CA SER A 88 1.61 2.59 -7.94
C SER A 88 1.26 1.16 -8.36
N VAL A 89 0.97 0.89 -9.64
CA VAL A 89 0.74 -0.49 -10.09
C VAL A 89 2.07 -1.22 -10.25
N LEU A 90 3.07 -0.53 -10.79
CA LEU A 90 4.34 -1.13 -11.17
C LEU A 90 5.18 -1.56 -9.96
N ASP A 91 5.31 -0.68 -8.97
CA ASP A 91 6.05 -1.00 -7.74
C ASP A 91 5.40 -2.15 -6.97
N ARG A 92 4.07 -2.16 -6.88
CA ARG A 92 3.32 -3.21 -6.17
C ARG A 92 3.34 -4.56 -6.85
N LEU A 93 3.35 -4.60 -8.20
CA LEU A 93 3.40 -5.87 -8.95
C LEU A 93 4.82 -6.44 -9.09
N ILE A 94 5.83 -5.58 -9.15
CA ILE A 94 7.20 -6.00 -9.43
C ILE A 94 8.06 -5.91 -8.17
N LEU A 95 8.22 -4.71 -7.61
CA LEU A 95 9.17 -4.46 -6.53
C LEU A 95 8.78 -5.20 -5.25
N VAL A 96 7.49 -5.19 -4.89
CA VAL A 96 7.03 -5.81 -3.64
C VAL A 96 7.27 -7.33 -3.64
N PRO A 97 6.78 -8.14 -4.62
CA PRO A 97 7.09 -9.56 -4.64
C PRO A 97 8.58 -9.86 -4.78
N LEU A 98 9.31 -9.06 -5.55
CA LEU A 98 10.75 -9.23 -5.77
C LEU A 98 11.55 -9.17 -4.45
N VAL A 99 11.09 -8.39 -3.47
CA VAL A 99 11.74 -8.29 -2.15
C VAL A 99 11.12 -9.26 -1.14
N LEU A 100 9.79 -9.33 -1.07
CA LEU A 100 9.10 -10.08 -0.01
C LEU A 100 9.19 -11.60 -0.19
N VAL A 101 9.14 -12.10 -1.44
CA VAL A 101 9.21 -13.55 -1.68
C VAL A 101 10.58 -14.13 -1.26
N PRO A 102 11.74 -13.57 -1.68
CA PRO A 102 13.03 -14.07 -1.20
C PRO A 102 13.18 -13.94 0.33
N THR A 103 12.64 -12.88 0.92
CA THR A 103 12.67 -12.67 2.38
C THR A 103 11.88 -13.77 3.12
N ALA A 104 10.71 -14.15 2.58
CA ALA A 104 9.93 -15.26 3.09
C ALA A 104 10.68 -16.60 2.98
N LEU A 105 11.32 -16.84 1.82
CA LEU A 105 12.11 -18.05 1.58
C LEU A 105 13.34 -18.15 2.50
N ALA A 106 13.87 -17.02 2.95
CA ALA A 106 14.92 -16.94 3.96
C ALA A 106 14.41 -17.19 5.40
N GLY A 107 13.11 -17.43 5.58
CA GLY A 107 12.49 -17.73 6.88
C GLY A 107 12.18 -16.49 7.73
N VAL A 108 12.29 -15.28 7.19
CA VAL A 108 11.99 -14.04 7.92
C VAL A 108 10.50 -13.76 7.84
N PHE A 109 9.77 -13.99 8.94
CA PHE A 109 8.31 -13.79 9.04
C PHE A 109 7.53 -14.31 7.82
N PRO A 110 7.71 -15.59 7.45
CA PRO A 110 7.28 -16.11 6.15
C PRO A 110 5.79 -15.92 5.91
N HIS A 111 4.93 -16.07 6.92
CA HIS A 111 3.50 -15.88 6.76
C HIS A 111 3.16 -14.41 6.49
N THR A 112 3.76 -13.47 7.21
CA THR A 112 3.62 -12.03 6.93
C THR A 112 4.11 -11.67 5.54
N MET A 113 5.32 -12.08 5.18
CA MET A 113 5.92 -11.73 3.89
C MET A 113 5.10 -12.28 2.72
N ILE A 114 4.65 -13.53 2.80
CA ILE A 114 3.78 -14.13 1.78
C ILE A 114 2.42 -13.44 1.71
N ALA A 115 1.80 -13.14 2.86
CA ALA A 115 0.51 -12.45 2.90
C ALA A 115 0.57 -11.11 2.16
N PHE A 116 1.59 -10.28 2.43
CA PHE A 116 1.80 -9.02 1.72
C PHE A 116 2.20 -9.22 0.26
N ALA A 117 3.05 -10.22 -0.05
CA ALA A 117 3.43 -10.55 -1.43
C ALA A 117 2.26 -11.00 -2.31
N ILE A 118 1.12 -11.39 -1.72
CA ILE A 118 -0.11 -11.75 -2.44
C ILE A 118 -1.11 -10.59 -2.43
N LEU A 119 -1.42 -10.07 -1.25
CA LEU A 119 -2.45 -9.04 -1.07
C LEU A 119 -2.10 -7.75 -1.82
N ASP A 120 -0.82 -7.38 -1.80
CA ASP A 120 -0.37 -6.13 -2.42
C ASP A 120 -0.53 -6.18 -3.96
N PRO A 121 0.05 -7.16 -4.69
CA PRO A 121 -0.23 -7.35 -6.11
C PRO A 121 -1.72 -7.46 -6.44
N ALA A 122 -2.52 -8.12 -5.60
CA ALA A 122 -3.95 -8.29 -5.85
C ALA A 122 -4.68 -6.93 -5.93
N LEU A 123 -4.44 -5.99 -5.01
CA LEU A 123 -5.07 -4.66 -5.14
C LEU A 123 -4.41 -3.84 -6.25
N ALA A 124 -3.15 -4.11 -6.62
CA ALA A 124 -2.51 -3.44 -7.77
C ALA A 124 -3.15 -3.86 -9.09
N LEU A 125 -3.49 -5.15 -9.26
CA LEU A 125 -4.28 -5.63 -10.39
C LEU A 125 -5.66 -4.98 -10.45
N GLY A 126 -6.32 -4.77 -9.30
CA GLY A 126 -7.58 -4.01 -9.22
C GLY A 126 -7.45 -2.58 -9.74
N ALA A 127 -6.39 -1.87 -9.33
CA ALA A 127 -6.10 -0.52 -9.81
C ALA A 127 -5.79 -0.49 -11.32
N TRP A 128 -5.02 -1.46 -11.82
CA TRP A 128 -4.71 -1.59 -13.23
C TRP A 128 -5.98 -1.85 -14.06
N TRP A 129 -6.82 -2.79 -13.64
CA TRP A 129 -8.07 -3.10 -14.34
C TRP A 129 -8.96 -1.86 -14.48
N LEU A 130 -9.12 -1.07 -13.42
CA LEU A 130 -9.85 0.20 -13.46
C LEU A 130 -9.22 1.19 -14.43
N LEU A 131 -7.89 1.33 -14.42
CA LEU A 131 -7.15 2.25 -15.27
C LEU A 131 -7.27 1.90 -16.77
N VAL A 132 -7.31 0.61 -17.11
CA VAL A 132 -7.55 0.11 -18.47
C VAL A 132 -9.00 0.32 -18.88
N ARG A 133 -9.96 0.03 -17.99
CA ARG A 133 -11.39 0.22 -18.27
C ARG A 133 -11.70 1.67 -18.60
N GLU A 134 -11.16 2.61 -17.82
CA GLU A 134 -11.32 4.05 -18.06
C GLU A 134 -10.70 4.51 -19.38
N ALA A 135 -9.52 3.98 -19.73
CA ALA A 135 -8.88 4.30 -21.01
C ALA A 135 -9.73 3.85 -22.21
N ARG A 136 -10.45 2.72 -22.09
CA ARG A 136 -11.37 2.23 -23.12
C ARG A 136 -12.65 3.06 -23.20
N SER A 137 -13.22 3.46 -22.07
CA SER A 137 -14.45 4.27 -22.02
C SER A 137 -14.26 5.73 -22.46
N GLY A 138 -13.05 6.27 -22.37
CA GLY A 138 -12.73 7.61 -22.87
C GLY A 138 -12.25 7.67 -24.33
N ALA A 139 -12.09 6.52 -24.98
CA ALA A 139 -11.71 6.40 -26.39
C ALA A 139 -12.91 6.06 -27.32
N ALA A 140 -14.11 5.96 -26.75
CA ALA A 140 -15.39 5.81 -27.44
C ALA A 140 -16.19 7.10 -27.34
#